data_AF-A0A5N5EFG2-F1
#
_entry.id   AF-A0A5N5EFG2-F1
#
_cell.length_a   1.000
_cell.length_b   1.000
_cell.length_c   1.000
_cell.angle_alpha   90.00
_cell.angle_beta   90.00
_cell.angle_gamma   90.00
#
_symmetry.space_group_name_H-M   'P 1'
#
loop_
_entity.id
_entity.type
_entity.pdbx_description
1 polymer ?
#
loop_
_entity_poly.entity_id
_entity_poly.type
_entity_poly.pdbx_seq_one_letter_code
_entity_poly.pdbx_strand_id
1 'polypeptide(L)'
;MTQQEPWRRISNPVDLPAFSGAADLRVLDAEVFECILRDHLIPRSSERKYNAHWRNFWNVLAFDGELADRATAILEDFVDQAKAALDAEELDDKQQGRARKFIDKSVMALDRIDKAEDAPLAWIGERAAQFNPRSREVIEKLVQAIAEHRKTLDNEKLWRVLRRVGLDPDAR
;
A
#
# COMPACT_ATOMS: atom_id res chain seq x y z
N MET A 1 16.99 4.96 -18.20
CA MET A 1 17.83 3.75 -18.34
C MET A 1 17.35 2.72 -17.34
N THR A 2 16.68 1.65 -17.77
CA THR A 2 16.28 0.51 -16.91
C THR A 2 17.53 -0.13 -16.32
N GLN A 3 17.64 -0.13 -14.99
CA GLN A 3 18.81 -0.63 -14.30
C GLN A 3 18.78 -2.17 -14.32
N GLN A 4 19.74 -2.79 -15.01
CA GLN A 4 19.77 -4.23 -15.38
C GLN A 4 19.62 -5.25 -14.23
N GLU A 5 19.65 -4.84 -12.96
CA GLU A 5 19.59 -5.76 -11.81
C GLU A 5 18.96 -5.06 -10.58
N PRO A 6 17.62 -5.07 -10.44
CA PRO A 6 16.93 -4.33 -9.38
C PRO A 6 17.24 -4.84 -7.95
N TRP A 7 17.74 -6.07 -7.80
CA TRP A 7 18.16 -6.65 -6.52
C TRP A 7 19.56 -6.22 -6.07
N ARG A 8 20.31 -5.45 -6.88
CA ARG A 8 21.65 -4.99 -6.49
C ARG A 8 21.59 -4.09 -5.27
N ARG A 9 22.68 -4.09 -4.51
CA ARG A 9 22.83 -3.16 -3.39
C ARG A 9 22.97 -1.75 -3.93
N ILE A 10 22.16 -0.85 -3.40
CA ILE A 10 22.12 0.55 -3.82
C ILE A 10 22.86 1.40 -2.79
N SER A 11 23.89 2.09 -3.25
CA SER A 11 24.72 2.96 -2.42
C SER A 11 24.07 4.32 -2.16
N ASN A 12 23.32 4.85 -3.14
CA ASN A 12 22.63 6.12 -3.06
C ASN A 12 21.15 5.93 -3.46
N PRO A 13 20.28 5.54 -2.52
CA PRO A 13 18.87 5.34 -2.81
C PRO A 13 18.18 6.66 -3.11
N VAL A 14 17.13 6.61 -3.93
CA VAL A 14 16.24 7.75 -4.16
C VAL A 14 15.44 8.00 -2.88
N ASP A 15 15.35 9.25 -2.45
CA ASP A 15 14.53 9.61 -1.29
C ASP A 15 13.04 9.48 -1.59
N LEU A 16 12.25 9.14 -0.57
CA LEU A 16 10.80 9.13 -0.69
C LEU A 16 10.33 10.60 -0.77
N PRO A 17 9.74 11.06 -1.88
CA PRO A 17 9.41 12.47 -2.05
C PRO A 17 8.35 12.91 -1.05
N ALA A 18 8.25 14.21 -0.80
CA ALA A 18 7.05 14.76 -0.17
C ALA A 18 5.89 14.68 -1.16
N PHE A 19 4.72 14.22 -0.69
CA PHE A 19 3.48 14.16 -1.45
C PHE A 19 2.31 14.37 -0.51
N SER A 20 1.23 14.95 -1.05
CA SER A 20 -0.02 15.21 -0.33
C SER A 20 -1.12 14.21 -0.69
N GLY A 21 -0.98 13.50 -1.82
CA GLY A 21 -1.97 12.53 -2.31
C GLY A 21 -1.54 11.88 -3.63
N ALA A 22 -2.46 11.18 -4.30
CA ALA A 22 -2.15 10.40 -5.50
C ALA A 22 -1.72 11.29 -6.67
N ALA A 23 -2.30 12.48 -6.80
CA ALA A 23 -1.96 13.42 -7.88
C ALA A 23 -0.45 13.73 -7.96
N ASP A 24 0.20 13.93 -6.82
CA ASP A 24 1.64 14.21 -6.76
C ASP A 24 2.48 12.99 -7.18
N LEU A 25 1.99 11.77 -6.92
CA LEU A 25 2.67 10.53 -7.29
C LEU A 25 2.47 10.18 -8.77
N ARG A 26 1.30 10.46 -9.35
CA ARG A 26 1.00 10.17 -10.77
C ARG A 26 1.90 10.96 -11.71
N VAL A 27 2.23 12.20 -11.36
CA VAL A 27 3.10 13.08 -12.17
C VAL A 27 4.59 12.77 -12.03
N LEU A 28 4.97 11.81 -11.18
CA LEU A 28 6.36 11.37 -11.10
C LEU A 28 6.77 10.69 -12.41
N ASP A 29 7.95 11.06 -12.88
CA ASP A 29 8.62 10.40 -13.99
C ASP A 29 8.65 8.87 -13.79
N ALA A 30 8.53 8.13 -14.88
CA ALA A 30 8.46 6.67 -14.87
C ALA A 30 9.65 6.05 -14.14
N GLU A 31 10.86 6.50 -14.47
CA GLU A 31 12.10 5.97 -13.90
C GLU A 31 12.24 6.33 -12.42
N VAL A 32 11.84 7.55 -12.05
CA VAL A 32 11.85 8.02 -10.66
C VAL A 32 10.88 7.19 -9.80
N PHE A 33 9.66 6.96 -10.29
CA PHE A 33 8.66 6.17 -9.58
C PHE A 33 9.11 4.71 -9.38
N GLU A 34 9.68 4.09 -10.42
CA GLU A 34 10.27 2.76 -10.35
C GLU A 34 11.38 2.69 -9.29
N CYS A 35 12.29 3.68 -9.28
CA CYS A 35 13.36 3.75 -8.28
C CYS A 35 12.81 3.91 -6.85
N ILE A 36 11.76 4.72 -6.66
CA ILE A 36 11.11 4.87 -5.35
C ILE A 36 10.50 3.54 -4.90
N LEU A 37 9.76 2.83 -5.76
CA LEU A 37 9.18 1.53 -5.42
C LEU A 37 10.25 0.53 -4.97
N ARG A 38 11.31 0.40 -5.78
CA ARG A 38 12.44 -0.49 -5.51
C ARG A 38 13.14 -0.14 -4.19
N ASP A 39 13.43 1.12 -3.96
CA ASP A 39 14.27 1.56 -2.84
C ASP A 39 13.52 1.54 -1.51
N HIS A 40 12.19 1.59 -1.56
CA HIS A 40 11.27 1.67 -0.41
C HIS A 40 10.31 0.46 -0.31
N LEU A 41 10.68 -0.72 -0.83
CA LEU A 41 9.95 -1.99 -0.58
C LEU A 41 9.80 -2.30 0.93
N ILE A 42 10.78 -1.84 1.72
CA ILE A 42 10.79 -1.83 3.19
C ILE A 42 11.19 -0.44 3.67
N PRO A 43 10.82 -0.03 4.90
CA PRO A 43 11.25 1.25 5.43
C PRO A 43 12.78 1.28 5.62
N ARG A 44 13.43 2.34 5.13
CA ARG A 44 14.89 2.51 5.21
C ARG A 44 15.40 3.15 6.51
N SER A 45 14.51 3.74 7.31
CA SER A 45 14.82 4.36 8.59
C SER A 45 13.86 3.89 9.67
N SER A 46 14.34 3.78 10.91
CA SER A 46 13.53 3.50 12.10
C SER A 46 12.83 4.75 12.64
N GLU A 47 13.08 5.92 12.05
CA GLU A 47 12.45 7.17 12.50
C GLU A 47 10.94 7.12 12.37
N ARG A 48 10.24 7.55 13.42
CA ARG A 48 8.77 7.51 13.48
C ARG A 48 8.11 8.28 12.35
N LYS A 49 8.63 9.48 12.04
CA LYS A 49 8.09 10.35 10.98
C LYS A 49 8.26 9.71 9.59
N TYR A 50 9.45 9.21 9.30
CA TYR A 50 9.72 8.49 8.06
C TYR A 50 8.84 7.24 7.92
N ASN A 51 8.68 6.43 8.97
CA ASN A 51 7.82 5.25 8.91
C ASN A 51 6.35 5.61 8.68
N ALA A 52 5.87 6.73 9.23
CA ALA A 52 4.52 7.21 8.94
C ALA A 52 4.39 7.62 7.47
N HIS A 53 5.39 8.33 6.93
CA HIS A 53 5.45 8.73 5.52
C HIS A 53 5.50 7.53 4.57
N TRP A 54 6.33 6.54 4.87
CA TRP A 54 6.43 5.28 4.14
C TRP A 54 5.11 4.49 4.12
N ARG A 55 4.42 4.39 5.28
CA ARG A 55 3.09 3.75 5.31
C ARG A 55 2.07 4.54 4.50
N ASN A 56 2.11 5.87 4.56
CA ASN A 56 1.22 6.71 3.78
C ASN A 56 1.44 6.54 2.28
N PHE A 57 2.69 6.37 1.84
CA PHE A 57 3.02 6.12 0.43
C PHE A 57 2.33 4.86 -0.08
N TRP A 58 2.56 3.72 0.57
CA TRP A 58 1.92 2.45 0.19
C TRP A 58 0.39 2.53 0.27
N ASN A 59 -0.13 3.29 1.22
CA ASN A 59 -1.56 3.46 1.37
C ASN A 59 -2.17 4.34 0.27
N VAL A 60 -1.50 5.40 -0.18
CA VAL A 60 -1.96 6.19 -1.32
C VAL A 60 -1.90 5.36 -2.60
N LEU A 61 -0.81 4.61 -2.81
CA LEU A 61 -0.67 3.71 -3.95
C LEU A 61 -1.81 2.70 -4.01
N ALA A 62 -2.08 1.99 -2.91
CA ALA A 62 -2.99 0.87 -2.92
C ALA A 62 -4.48 1.26 -3.05
N PHE A 63 -4.85 2.49 -2.68
CA PHE A 63 -6.23 2.97 -2.79
C PHE A 63 -6.49 3.77 -4.07
N ASP A 64 -5.47 4.05 -4.87
CA ASP A 64 -5.63 4.67 -6.17
C ASP A 64 -5.43 3.65 -7.29
N GLY A 65 -6.47 3.36 -8.07
CA GLY A 65 -6.42 2.29 -9.08
C GLY A 65 -5.30 2.45 -10.11
N GLU A 66 -5.09 3.66 -10.64
CA GLU A 66 -4.03 3.92 -11.62
C GLU A 66 -2.63 3.69 -11.04
N LEU A 67 -2.39 4.16 -9.80
CA LEU A 67 -1.12 3.93 -9.12
C LEU A 67 -0.94 2.48 -8.67
N ALA A 68 -2.01 1.80 -8.27
CA ALA A 68 -2.01 0.38 -7.91
C ALA A 68 -1.63 -0.48 -9.12
N ASP A 69 -2.27 -0.25 -10.27
CA ASP A 69 -1.95 -0.94 -11.53
C ASP A 69 -0.50 -0.69 -11.96
N ARG A 70 -0.07 0.58 -11.93
CA ARG A 70 1.31 0.96 -12.27
C ARG A 70 2.33 0.32 -11.34
N ALA A 71 2.07 0.32 -10.03
CA ALA A 71 2.98 -0.28 -9.05
C ALA A 71 3.02 -1.81 -9.19
N THR A 72 1.88 -2.45 -9.43
CA THR A 72 1.78 -3.89 -9.65
C THR A 72 2.62 -4.31 -10.84
N ALA A 73 2.46 -3.66 -11.99
CA ALA A 73 3.23 -3.98 -13.20
C ALA A 73 4.75 -3.89 -12.97
N ILE A 74 5.22 -2.87 -12.25
CA ILE A 74 6.65 -2.70 -11.92
C ILE A 74 7.14 -3.78 -10.95
N LEU A 75 6.34 -4.11 -9.93
CA LEU A 75 6.69 -5.11 -8.92
C LEU A 75 6.73 -6.52 -9.50
N GLU A 76 5.82 -6.84 -10.42
CA GLU A 76 5.82 -8.10 -11.17
C GLU A 76 7.07 -8.21 -12.06
N ASP A 77 7.39 -7.15 -12.82
CA ASP A 77 8.60 -7.10 -13.63
C ASP A 77 9.87 -7.25 -12.78
N PHE A 78 9.93 -6.62 -11.62
CA PHE A 78 11.02 -6.82 -10.65
C PHE A 78 11.17 -8.27 -10.18
N VAL A 79 10.05 -8.97 -9.96
CA VAL A 79 10.05 -10.38 -9.58
C VAL A 79 10.56 -11.23 -10.73
N ASP A 80 10.09 -10.97 -11.96
CA ASP A 80 10.45 -11.72 -13.15
C ASP A 80 11.94 -11.53 -13.51
N GLN A 81 12.46 -10.30 -13.48
CA GLN A 81 13.87 -10.02 -13.67
C GLN A 81 14.75 -10.78 -12.65
N ALA A 82 14.35 -10.77 -11.37
CA ALA A 82 15.12 -11.43 -10.32
C ALA A 82 15.07 -12.96 -10.41
N LYS A 83 13.93 -13.54 -10.83
CA LYS A 83 13.81 -14.98 -11.10
C LYS A 83 14.65 -15.39 -12.30
N ALA A 84 14.55 -14.65 -13.41
CA ALA A 84 15.33 -14.92 -14.61
C ALA A 84 16.84 -14.92 -14.33
N ALA A 85 17.32 -14.00 -13.48
CA ALA A 85 18.73 -13.97 -13.09
C ALA A 85 19.14 -15.12 -12.17
N LEU A 86 18.24 -15.62 -11.32
CA LEU A 86 18.48 -16.83 -10.52
C LEU A 86 18.56 -18.07 -11.41
N ASP A 87 17.67 -18.16 -12.41
CA ASP A 87 17.58 -19.30 -13.32
C ASP A 87 18.73 -19.35 -14.33
N ALA A 88 19.34 -18.20 -14.64
CA ALA A 88 20.52 -18.12 -15.50
C ALA A 88 21.79 -18.73 -14.87
N GLU A 89 21.80 -18.98 -13.55
CA GLU A 89 22.95 -19.52 -12.79
C GLU A 89 24.25 -18.68 -12.88
N GLU A 90 24.18 -17.44 -13.34
CA GLU A 90 25.33 -16.53 -13.49
C GLU A 90 25.65 -15.72 -12.22
N LEU A 91 24.81 -15.84 -11.18
CA LEU A 91 24.92 -15.07 -9.94
C LEU A 91 25.80 -15.77 -8.91
N ASP A 92 26.70 -15.02 -8.26
CA ASP A 92 27.40 -15.50 -7.08
C ASP A 92 26.44 -15.74 -5.89
N ASP A 93 26.86 -16.50 -4.87
CA ASP A 93 26.03 -16.82 -3.70
C ASP A 93 25.44 -15.57 -3.01
N LYS A 94 26.17 -14.46 -3.00
CA LYS A 94 25.72 -13.21 -2.37
C LYS A 94 24.65 -12.54 -3.23
N GLN A 95 24.81 -12.55 -4.56
CA GLN A 95 23.85 -12.04 -5.51
C GLN A 95 22.58 -12.88 -5.49
N GLN A 96 22.68 -14.21 -5.48
CA GLN A 96 21.53 -15.11 -5.35
C GLN A 96 20.74 -14.83 -4.06
N GLY A 97 21.44 -14.70 -2.93
CA GLY A 97 20.82 -14.38 -1.65
C GLY A 97 20.11 -13.02 -1.63
N ARG A 98 20.60 -12.04 -2.41
CA ARG A 98 19.93 -10.73 -2.56
C ARG A 98 18.72 -10.82 -3.48
N ALA A 99 18.83 -11.51 -4.62
CA ALA A 99 17.74 -11.70 -5.56
C ALA A 99 16.54 -12.39 -4.88
N ARG A 100 16.76 -13.47 -4.12
CA ARG A 100 15.70 -14.15 -3.36
C ARG A 100 15.01 -13.22 -2.36
N LYS A 101 15.77 -12.48 -1.56
CA LYS A 101 15.20 -11.51 -0.61
C LYS A 101 14.45 -10.39 -1.32
N PHE A 102 14.95 -9.95 -2.46
CA PHE A 102 14.32 -8.91 -3.26
C PHE A 102 12.96 -9.39 -3.78
N ILE A 103 12.88 -10.61 -4.32
CA ILE A 103 11.61 -11.26 -4.69
C ILE A 103 10.64 -11.28 -3.51
N ASP A 104 11.08 -11.76 -2.34
CA ASP A 104 10.23 -11.78 -1.14
C ASP A 104 9.68 -10.38 -0.80
N LYS A 105 10.50 -9.34 -0.93
CA LYS A 105 10.08 -7.96 -0.61
C LYS A 105 9.14 -7.37 -1.66
N SER A 106 9.31 -7.70 -2.93
CA SER A 106 8.39 -7.30 -4.00
C SER A 106 7.04 -8.00 -3.84
N VAL A 107 7.02 -9.30 -3.53
CA VAL A 107 5.77 -10.04 -3.25
C VAL A 107 5.06 -9.50 -2.01
N MET A 108 5.80 -9.17 -0.94
CA MET A 108 5.22 -8.49 0.22
C MET A 108 4.64 -7.10 -0.12
N ALA A 109 5.13 -6.43 -1.15
CA ALA A 109 4.61 -5.15 -1.60
C ALA A 109 3.34 -5.33 -2.44
N LEU A 110 3.30 -6.31 -3.34
CA LEU A 110 2.10 -6.73 -4.06
C LEU A 110 0.96 -7.09 -3.09
N ASP A 111 1.23 -7.91 -2.08
CA ASP A 111 0.25 -8.27 -1.04
C ASP A 111 -0.32 -7.06 -0.27
N ARG A 112 0.42 -5.94 -0.17
CA ARG A 112 -0.12 -4.71 0.42
C ARG A 112 -1.13 -4.01 -0.49
N ILE A 113 -0.91 -4.08 -1.80
CA ILE A 113 -1.79 -3.51 -2.82
C ILE A 113 -3.06 -4.36 -2.86
N ASP A 114 -2.93 -5.68 -3.03
CA ASP A 114 -4.07 -6.60 -3.10
C ASP A 114 -4.99 -6.50 -1.87
N LYS A 115 -4.41 -6.46 -0.66
CA LYS A 115 -5.19 -6.34 0.59
C LYS A 115 -5.97 -5.03 0.71
N ALA A 116 -5.63 -4.00 -0.06
CA ALA A 116 -6.38 -2.75 -0.02
C ALA A 116 -7.72 -2.85 -0.76
N GLU A 117 -7.86 -3.77 -1.72
CA GLU A 117 -9.12 -3.99 -2.44
C GLU A 117 -10.22 -4.53 -1.51
N ASP A 118 -9.85 -5.38 -0.56
CA ASP A 118 -10.75 -5.94 0.46
C ASP A 118 -10.83 -5.09 1.74
N ALA A 119 -10.11 -3.96 1.79
CA ALA A 119 -10.04 -3.16 3.00
C ALA A 119 -11.33 -2.36 3.25
N PRO A 120 -11.63 -2.02 4.51
CA PRO A 120 -12.74 -1.14 4.82
C PRO A 120 -12.69 0.17 4.03
N LEU A 121 -13.82 0.53 3.42
CA LEU A 121 -13.95 1.67 2.51
C LEU A 121 -13.21 1.54 1.18
N ALA A 122 -12.74 0.36 0.74
CA ALA A 122 -12.12 0.20 -0.58
C ALA A 122 -12.99 0.73 -1.72
N TRP A 123 -14.31 0.60 -1.61
CA TRP A 123 -15.29 1.08 -2.60
C TRP A 123 -15.29 2.61 -2.83
N ILE A 124 -14.67 3.42 -1.97
CA ILE A 124 -14.48 4.88 -2.22
C ILE A 124 -13.08 5.23 -2.75
N GLY A 125 -12.24 4.22 -3.03
CA GLY A 125 -10.91 4.38 -3.64
C GLY A 125 -10.02 5.37 -2.88
N GLU A 126 -9.42 6.33 -3.60
CA GLU A 126 -8.43 7.28 -3.09
C GLU A 126 -8.91 8.01 -1.82
N ARG A 127 -10.20 8.27 -1.68
CA ARG A 127 -10.76 8.95 -0.50
C ARG A 127 -10.62 8.11 0.78
N ALA A 128 -10.49 6.80 0.70
CA ALA A 128 -10.24 5.97 1.88
C ALA A 128 -8.81 6.15 2.43
N ALA A 129 -7.85 6.54 1.58
CA ALA A 129 -6.45 6.68 1.95
C ALA A 129 -6.23 7.72 3.06
N GLN A 130 -7.08 8.76 3.15
CA GLN A 130 -6.96 9.81 4.16
C GLN A 130 -7.28 9.34 5.61
N PHE A 131 -7.93 8.19 5.75
CA PHE A 131 -8.32 7.64 7.05
C PHE A 131 -7.31 6.58 7.49
N ASN A 132 -6.98 6.52 8.78
CA ASN A 132 -6.22 5.38 9.32
C ASN A 132 -7.09 4.10 9.32
N PRO A 133 -6.48 2.90 9.38
CA PRO A 133 -7.23 1.63 9.28
C PRO A 133 -8.39 1.50 10.27
N ARG A 134 -8.18 1.87 11.53
CA ARG A 134 -9.23 1.81 12.57
C ARG A 134 -10.38 2.75 12.26
N SER A 135 -10.09 3.96 11.77
CA SER A 135 -11.12 4.90 11.34
C SER A 135 -11.93 4.36 10.17
N ARG A 136 -11.30 3.69 9.19
CA ARG A 136 -12.03 3.09 8.06
C ARG A 136 -13.01 2.02 8.52
N GLU A 137 -12.59 1.12 9.41
CA GLU A 137 -13.46 0.09 9.99
C GLU A 137 -14.69 0.70 10.69
N VAL A 138 -14.49 1.77 11.45
CA VAL A 138 -15.60 2.45 12.14
C VAL A 138 -16.54 3.10 11.13
N ILE A 139 -16.01 3.86 10.17
CA ILE A 139 -16.82 4.55 9.16
C ILE A 139 -17.60 3.53 8.32
N GLU A 140 -16.97 2.43 7.89
CA GLU A 140 -17.66 1.41 7.11
C GLU A 140 -18.81 0.76 7.88
N LYS A 141 -18.59 0.40 9.14
CA LYS A 141 -19.66 -0.12 10.02
C LYS A 141 -20.82 0.85 10.14
N LEU A 142 -20.52 2.15 10.25
CA LEU A 142 -21.55 3.19 10.31
C LEU A 142 -22.32 3.29 8.98
N VAL A 143 -21.62 3.34 7.85
CA VAL A 143 -22.25 3.42 6.51
C VAL A 143 -23.14 2.21 6.26
N GLN A 144 -22.66 1.00 6.58
CA GLN A 144 -23.45 -0.24 6.46
C GLN A 144 -24.69 -0.20 7.37
N ALA A 145 -24.56 0.25 8.62
CA ALA A 145 -25.69 0.36 9.54
C ALA A 145 -26.73 1.39 9.07
N ILE A 146 -26.30 2.53 8.54
CA ILE A 146 -27.18 3.55 7.96
C ILE A 146 -27.91 2.98 6.73
N ALA A 147 -27.19 2.26 5.86
CA ALA A 147 -27.78 1.65 4.67
C ALA A 147 -28.83 0.57 5.03
N GLU A 148 -28.55 -0.26 6.04
CA GLU A 148 -29.49 -1.25 6.57
C GLU A 148 -30.69 -0.59 7.25
N HIS A 149 -30.46 0.46 8.04
CA HIS A 149 -31.53 1.23 8.67
C HIS A 149 -32.45 1.86 7.62
N ARG A 150 -31.91 2.40 6.51
CA ARG A 150 -32.72 2.94 5.42
C ARG A 150 -33.68 1.90 4.80
N LYS A 151 -33.30 0.61 4.81
CA LYS A 151 -34.13 -0.48 4.28
C LYS A 151 -35.16 -0.98 5.29
N THR A 152 -34.79 -1.06 6.56
CA THR A 152 -35.57 -1.74 7.61
C THR A 152 -36.33 -0.79 8.54
N LEU A 153 -35.91 0.47 8.61
CA LEU A 153 -36.32 1.48 9.59
C LEU A 153 -36.14 1.03 11.05
N ASP A 154 -35.28 0.03 11.29
CA ASP A 154 -35.01 -0.53 12.61
C ASP A 154 -33.99 0.36 13.35
N ASN A 155 -34.50 1.18 14.28
CA ASN A 155 -33.68 2.06 15.11
C ASN A 155 -32.78 1.27 16.08
N GLU A 156 -33.27 0.18 16.66
CA GLU A 156 -32.54 -0.60 17.66
C GLU A 156 -31.28 -1.24 17.09
N LYS A 157 -31.35 -1.73 15.85
CA LYS A 157 -30.16 -2.23 15.13
C LYS A 157 -29.12 -1.14 14.94
N LEU A 158 -29.53 0.07 14.53
CA LEU A 158 -28.62 1.20 14.34
C LEU A 158 -27.96 1.60 15.67
N TRP A 159 -28.74 1.76 16.74
CA TRP A 159 -28.24 2.09 18.07
C TRP A 159 -27.26 1.04 18.62
N ARG A 160 -27.53 -0.24 18.38
CA ARG A 160 -26.61 -1.33 18.76
C ARG A 160 -25.26 -1.19 18.06
N VAL A 161 -25.23 -0.79 16.79
CA VAL A 161 -23.96 -0.54 16.07
C VAL A 161 -23.24 0.66 16.66
N LEU A 162 -23.93 1.77 16.92
CA LEU A 162 -23.34 2.97 17.54
C LEU A 162 -22.69 2.65 18.89
N ARG A 163 -23.35 1.85 19.74
CA ARG A 163 -22.74 1.34 20.98
C ARG A 163 -21.47 0.56 20.74
N ARG A 164 -21.51 -0.38 19.79
CA ARG A 164 -20.38 -1.28 19.51
C ARG A 164 -19.15 -0.53 18.99
N VAL A 165 -19.34 0.58 18.28
CA VAL A 165 -18.22 1.43 17.81
C VAL A 165 -17.86 2.56 18.79
N GLY A 166 -18.54 2.65 19.95
CA GLY A 166 -18.25 3.64 20.98
C GLY A 166 -18.73 5.05 20.65
N LEU A 167 -19.78 5.18 19.82
CA LEU A 167 -20.34 6.45 19.37
C LEU A 167 -21.81 6.63 19.78
N ASP A 168 -22.32 5.81 20.70
CA ASP A 168 -23.64 6.03 21.30
C ASP A 168 -23.58 7.25 22.24
N PRO A 169 -24.34 8.33 21.97
CA PRO A 169 -24.36 9.53 22.81
C PRO A 169 -24.93 9.27 24.21
N ASP A 170 -25.79 8.26 24.36
CA ASP A 170 -26.47 7.94 25.62
C ASP A 170 -25.69 6.91 26.47
N ALA A 171 -24.57 6.40 25.95
CA ALA A 171 -23.71 5.43 26.65
C ALA A 171 -22.65 6.09 27.54
N ARG A 172 -22.73 7.41 27.77
CA ARG A 172 -21.82 8.18 28.63
C ARG A 172 -22.39 8.44 30.01
#